data_AF-A0A6M0C9A6-F1
#
_entry.id   AF-A0A6M0C9A6-F1
#
_cell.length_a   1.000
_cell.length_b   1.000
_cell.length_c   1.000
_cell.angle_alpha   90.00
_cell.angle_beta   90.00
_cell.angle_gamma   90.00
#
_symmetry.space_group_name_H-M   'P 1'
#
loop_
_entity.id
_entity.type
_entity.pdbx_description
1 polymer ?
#
loop_
_entity_poly.entity_id
_entity_poly.type
_entity_poly.pdbx_seq_one_letter_code
_entity_poly.pdbx_strand_id
1 'polypeptide(L)'
;SGISNEDRQAKMIKFEPVESKDGNYIVNDNSLGPLVNGKLKRREFKVEFEGTYAQTRAFMIALERMQTLLVVKNLNTKLQQGNQIIEVEWRQNRFIPVRQPESRLRTSFDMHALLALSKQESLAKPEPAKPEKQKKKS
;
A
#
# COMPACT_ATOMS: atom_id res chain seq x y z
N SER A 1 -10.64 -13.53 6.88
CA SER A 1 -10.36 -13.64 8.31
C SER A 1 -9.14 -12.81 8.65
N GLY A 2 -9.26 -11.85 9.56
CA GLY A 2 -8.15 -11.00 9.99
C GLY A 2 -7.08 -11.77 10.76
N ILE A 3 -5.95 -11.11 11.06
CA ILE A 3 -4.91 -11.65 11.93
C ILE A 3 -5.45 -11.64 13.37
N SER A 4 -5.96 -12.78 13.83
CA SER A 4 -6.54 -12.96 15.18
C SER A 4 -5.50 -13.18 16.28
N ASN A 5 -4.22 -13.29 15.92
CA ASN A 5 -3.12 -13.40 16.87
C ASN A 5 -2.39 -12.04 16.96
N GLU A 6 -2.52 -11.37 18.10
CA GLU A 6 -1.95 -10.04 18.35
C GLU A 6 -0.43 -10.00 18.13
N ASP A 7 0.28 -11.10 18.40
CA ASP A 7 1.74 -11.21 18.21
C ASP A 7 2.16 -11.04 16.74
N ARG A 8 1.23 -11.24 15.80
CA ARG A 8 1.47 -11.10 14.35
C ARG A 8 1.01 -9.76 13.78
N GLN A 9 0.47 -8.87 14.60
CA GLN A 9 0.00 -7.57 14.15
C GLN A 9 1.16 -6.57 14.12
N ALA A 10 1.34 -5.92 12.97
CA ALA A 10 2.21 -4.75 12.87
C ALA A 10 1.49 -3.51 13.43
N LYS A 11 2.25 -2.56 13.97
CA LYS A 11 1.73 -1.28 14.45
C LYS A 11 1.59 -0.31 13.28
N MET A 12 0.36 0.11 12.98
CA MET A 12 0.12 1.16 12.00
C MET A 12 0.66 2.51 12.52
N ILE A 13 1.43 3.21 11.69
CA ILE A 13 1.97 4.54 11.99
C ILE A 13 1.23 5.61 11.18
N LYS A 14 0.95 5.32 9.91
CA LYS A 14 0.28 6.24 8.99
C LYS A 14 -0.66 5.45 8.06
N PHE A 15 -1.87 5.96 7.92
CA PHE A 15 -2.80 5.54 6.88
C PHE A 15 -3.65 6.74 6.49
N GLU A 16 -3.24 7.43 5.42
CA GLU A 16 -3.86 8.69 5.01
C GLU A 16 -4.20 8.66 3.52
N PRO A 17 -5.39 9.11 3.13
CA PRO A 17 -5.69 9.33 1.72
C PRO A 17 -4.82 10.46 1.17
N VAL A 18 -4.47 10.37 -0.11
CA VAL A 18 -3.87 11.51 -0.82
C VAL A 18 -4.99 12.52 -1.11
N GLU A 19 -4.93 13.72 -0.52
CA GLU A 19 -6.05 14.68 -0.56
C GLU A 19 -6.19 15.47 -1.88
N SER A 20 -5.22 15.40 -2.79
CA SER A 20 -5.31 16.09 -4.07
C SER A 20 -6.44 15.54 -4.95
N LYS A 21 -6.87 16.31 -5.97
CA LYS A 21 -7.81 15.82 -7.01
C LYS A 21 -7.33 14.50 -7.64
N ASP A 22 -6.03 14.24 -7.57
CA ASP A 22 -5.33 13.05 -8.05
C ASP A 22 -5.31 11.91 -7.03
N GLY A 23 -5.94 12.01 -5.86
CA GLY A 23 -6.00 10.91 -4.90
C GLY A 23 -7.27 10.07 -4.99
N ASN A 24 -8.28 10.54 -5.70
CA ASN A 24 -9.57 9.87 -5.87
C ASN A 24 -10.23 10.22 -7.22
N TYR A 25 -9.90 9.49 -8.28
CA TYR A 25 -10.19 9.90 -9.65
C TYR A 25 -10.43 8.71 -10.58
N ILE A 26 -11.10 8.97 -11.71
CA ILE A 26 -11.25 7.99 -12.78
C ILE A 26 -9.93 7.92 -13.56
N VAL A 27 -9.40 6.71 -13.73
CA VAL A 27 -8.14 6.48 -14.44
C VAL A 27 -8.30 6.86 -15.91
N ASN A 28 -7.56 7.86 -16.39
CA ASN A 28 -7.53 8.27 -17.81
C ASN A 28 -6.10 8.62 -18.30
N ASP A 29 -5.09 8.32 -17.47
CA ASP A 29 -3.68 8.71 -17.66
C ASP A 29 -2.86 7.66 -18.43
N ASN A 30 -3.49 6.60 -18.96
CA ASN A 30 -2.85 5.44 -19.59
C ASN A 30 -1.90 4.62 -18.69
N SER A 31 -1.80 4.92 -17.40
CA SER A 31 -0.83 4.26 -16.49
C SER A 31 -1.10 2.76 -16.26
N LEU A 32 -2.33 2.31 -16.53
CA LEU A 32 -2.75 0.89 -16.48
C LEU A 32 -3.02 0.31 -17.88
N GLY A 33 -2.57 1.02 -18.92
CA GLY A 33 -2.88 0.72 -20.31
C GLY A 33 -4.14 1.44 -20.82
N PRO A 34 -4.19 1.78 -22.12
CA PRO A 34 -5.24 2.62 -22.69
C PRO A 34 -6.64 1.99 -22.62
N LEU A 35 -6.72 0.65 -22.64
CA LEU A 35 -7.98 -0.07 -22.56
C LEU A 35 -8.68 0.02 -21.19
N VAL A 36 -7.97 0.48 -20.16
CA VAL A 36 -8.49 0.64 -18.79
C VAL A 36 -9.05 2.05 -18.56
N ASN A 37 -8.76 3.00 -19.47
CA ASN A 37 -9.19 4.37 -19.31
C ASN A 37 -10.71 4.50 -19.17
N GLY A 38 -11.12 5.20 -18.12
CA GLY A 38 -12.50 5.45 -17.79
C GLY A 38 -13.27 4.22 -17.29
N LYS A 39 -12.61 3.11 -16.99
CA LYS A 39 -13.27 1.88 -16.48
C LYS A 39 -13.06 1.66 -14.99
N LEU A 40 -12.01 2.24 -14.42
CA LEU A 40 -11.67 2.10 -13.02
C LEU A 40 -11.54 3.47 -12.35
N LYS A 41 -11.87 3.48 -11.07
CA LYS A 41 -11.59 4.57 -10.15
C LYS A 41 -10.39 4.19 -9.29
N ARG A 42 -9.43 5.10 -9.16
CA ARG A 42 -8.26 4.93 -8.32
C ARG A 42 -8.43 5.75 -7.04
N ARG A 43 -8.12 5.13 -5.90
CA ARG A 43 -7.92 5.79 -4.61
C ARG A 43 -6.50 5.58 -4.13
N GLU A 44 -5.80 6.65 -3.78
CA GLU A 44 -4.40 6.61 -3.36
C GLU A 44 -4.28 6.85 -1.86
N PHE A 45 -3.43 6.05 -1.20
CA PHE A 45 -3.15 6.14 0.22
C PHE A 45 -1.65 6.11 0.48
N LYS A 46 -1.19 6.89 1.45
CA LYS A 46 0.14 6.77 2.05
C LYS A 46 0.03 5.83 3.25
N VAL A 47 0.81 4.76 3.24
CA VAL A 47 0.82 3.75 4.31
C VAL A 47 2.20 3.70 4.94
N GLU A 48 2.24 3.68 6.26
CA GLU A 48 3.45 3.43 7.04
C GLU A 48 3.13 2.59 8.27
N PHE A 49 3.93 1.57 8.53
CA PHE A 49 3.78 0.73 9.69
C PHE A 49 5.13 0.27 10.24
N GLU A 50 5.13 -0.18 11.48
CA GLU A 50 6.27 -0.77 12.16
C GLU A 50 5.98 -2.19 12.62
N GLY A 51 6.89 -3.12 12.35
CA GLY A 51 6.74 -4.51 12.74
C GLY A 51 8.06 -5.27 12.72
N THR A 52 8.10 -6.46 13.30
CA THR A 52 9.20 -7.41 13.03
C THR A 52 9.15 -7.88 11.56
N TYR A 53 10.16 -8.64 11.13
CA TYR A 53 10.12 -9.29 9.81
C TYR A 53 8.87 -10.17 9.64
N ALA A 54 8.55 -10.98 10.65
CA ALA A 54 7.39 -11.88 10.61
C ALA A 54 6.06 -11.10 10.54
N GLN A 55 5.93 -10.01 11.31
CA GLN A 55 4.76 -9.14 11.28
C GLN A 55 4.62 -8.42 9.93
N THR A 56 5.71 -7.89 9.39
CA THR A 56 5.75 -7.26 8.05
C THR A 56 5.29 -8.24 6.98
N ARG A 57 5.82 -9.47 6.98
CA ARG A 57 5.40 -10.51 6.02
C ARG A 57 3.91 -10.87 6.18
N ALA A 58 3.44 -11.02 7.41
CA ALA A 58 2.04 -11.33 7.68
C ALA A 58 1.11 -10.21 7.19
N PHE A 59 1.50 -8.95 7.39
CA PHE A 59 0.78 -7.79 6.87
C PHE A 59 0.69 -7.80 5.34
N MET A 60 1.81 -8.03 4.65
CA MET A 60 1.82 -8.07 3.18
C MET A 60 0.95 -9.21 2.63
N ILE A 61 1.00 -10.39 3.24
CA ILE A 61 0.13 -11.52 2.87
C ILE A 61 -1.35 -11.18 3.12
N ALA A 62 -1.66 -10.49 4.21
CA ALA A 62 -3.03 -10.07 4.51
C ALA A 62 -3.53 -9.04 3.49
N LEU A 63 -2.66 -8.13 3.04
CA LEU A 63 -2.95 -7.15 1.99
C LEU A 63 -3.20 -7.84 0.64
N GLU A 64 -2.39 -8.83 0.26
CA GLU A 64 -2.57 -9.62 -0.96
C GLU A 64 -3.89 -10.41 -0.99
N ARG A 65 -4.43 -10.79 0.17
CA ARG A 65 -5.69 -11.54 0.28
C ARG A 65 -6.94 -10.68 0.17
N MET A 66 -6.80 -9.35 0.08
CA MET A 66 -7.96 -8.47 -0.07
C MET A 66 -8.58 -8.66 -1.46
N GLN A 67 -9.93 -8.67 -1.52
CA GLN A 67 -10.67 -8.88 -2.78
C GLN A 67 -10.58 -7.68 -3.74
N THR A 68 -10.12 -6.53 -3.27
CA THR A 68 -9.91 -5.33 -4.10
C THR A 68 -8.57 -5.43 -4.81
N LEU A 69 -8.52 -4.98 -6.07
CA LEU A 69 -7.26 -4.88 -6.79
C LEU A 69 -6.43 -3.73 -6.18
N LEU A 70 -5.36 -4.09 -5.47
CA LEU A 70 -4.42 -3.16 -4.85
C LEU A 70 -3.11 -3.13 -5.63
N VAL A 71 -2.57 -1.93 -5.87
CA VAL A 71 -1.23 -1.76 -6.41
C VAL A 71 -0.37 -1.09 -5.33
N VAL A 72 0.71 -1.77 -4.95
CA VAL A 72 1.72 -1.24 -4.02
C VAL A 72 2.84 -0.60 -4.84
N LYS A 73 3.14 0.66 -4.58
CA LYS A 73 4.21 1.42 -5.23
C LYS A 73 5.17 1.98 -4.20
N ASN A 74 6.41 2.22 -4.64
CA ASN A 74 7.42 2.91 -3.84
C ASN A 74 7.66 2.25 -2.47
N LEU A 75 7.61 0.91 -2.43
CA LEU A 75 7.85 0.15 -1.20
C LEU A 75 9.26 0.41 -0.68
N ASN A 76 9.35 0.88 0.56
CA ASN A 76 10.58 1.14 1.26
C ASN A 76 10.52 0.48 2.65
N THR A 77 11.55 -0.28 2.99
CA THR A 77 11.67 -0.89 4.32
C THR A 77 13.04 -0.54 4.89
N LYS A 78 13.06 -0.02 6.12
CA LYS A 78 14.28 0.32 6.84
C LYS A 78 14.30 -0.38 8.19
N LEU A 79 15.48 -0.85 8.58
CA LEU A 79 15.71 -1.29 9.95
C LEU A 79 15.60 -0.08 10.87
N GLN A 80 14.75 -0.17 11.89
CA GLN A 80 14.74 0.78 13.00
C GLN A 80 15.96 0.49 13.87
N GLN A 81 17.07 1.17 13.57
CA GLN A 81 18.24 1.18 14.44
C GLN A 81 17.94 2.11 15.62
N GLY A 82 17.48 1.51 16.72
CA GLY A 82 17.49 2.15 18.04
C GLY A 82 18.65 1.63 18.88
N ASN A 83 18.91 2.28 20.01
CA ASN A 83 19.81 1.76 21.05
C ASN A 83 19.17 0.51 21.67
N GLN A 84 19.38 -0.62 21.01
CA GLN A 84 18.93 -1.93 21.44
C GLN A 84 19.71 -2.31 22.70
N ILE A 85 19.08 -2.15 23.87
CA ILE A 85 19.65 -2.56 25.14
C ILE A 85 19.63 -4.08 25.18
N ILE A 86 20.81 -4.69 25.23
CA ILE A 86 20.96 -6.12 25.45
C ILE A 86 20.96 -6.32 26.97
N GLU A 87 19.95 -7.02 27.47
CA GLU A 87 19.92 -7.42 28.88
C GLU A 87 20.89 -8.58 29.07
N VAL A 88 21.84 -8.41 30.00
CA VAL A 88 22.86 -9.41 30.31
C VAL A 88 22.78 -9.82 31.77
N GLU A 89 22.95 -11.10 32.04
CA GLU A 89 23.14 -11.62 33.39
C GLU A 89 24.58 -12.10 33.58
N TRP A 90 25.10 -11.93 34.80
CA TRP A 90 26.40 -12.49 35.18
C TRP A 90 26.22 -13.95 35.61
N ARG A 91 26.68 -14.89 34.77
CA ARG A 91 26.67 -16.34 35.08
C ARG A 91 27.96 -16.99 34.59
N GLN A 92 28.47 -17.97 35.33
CA GLN A 92 29.69 -18.71 34.96
C GLN A 92 30.90 -17.79 34.68
N ASN A 93 31.05 -16.71 35.47
CA ASN A 93 32.14 -15.75 35.35
C ASN A 93 32.20 -14.98 34.02
N ARG A 94 31.05 -14.81 33.35
CA ARG A 94 30.90 -14.06 32.08
C ARG A 94 29.49 -13.43 31.99
N PHE A 95 29.37 -12.38 31.18
CA PHE A 95 28.07 -11.82 30.80
C PHE A 95 27.40 -12.71 29.75
N ILE A 96 26.17 -13.15 30.02
CA ILE A 96 25.34 -13.92 29.09
C ILE A 96 24.13 -13.07 28.68
N PRO A 97 23.86 -12.86 27.39
CA PRO A 97 22.65 -12.19 26.93
C PRO A 97 21.42 -13.00 27.34
N VAL A 98 20.52 -12.41 28.12
CA VAL A 98 19.26 -13.04 28.55
C VAL A 98 18.06 -12.54 27.77
N ARG A 99 18.16 -11.35 27.17
CA ARG A 99 17.13 -10.81 26.28
C ARG A 99 17.75 -10.01 25.15
N GLN A 100 17.50 -10.44 23.92
CA GLN A 100 17.82 -9.67 22.72
C GLN A 100 16.53 -8.99 22.25
N PRO A 101 16.52 -7.65 22.10
CA PRO A 101 15.35 -6.97 21.56
C PRO A 101 15.13 -7.39 20.10
N GLU A 102 13.88 -7.60 19.72
CA GLU A 102 13.55 -7.95 18.34
C GLU A 102 13.80 -6.75 17.42
N SER A 103 14.46 -7.03 16.29
CA SER A 103 14.67 -6.03 15.25
C SER A 103 13.35 -5.59 14.64
N ARG A 104 13.11 -4.28 14.69
CA ARG A 104 11.92 -3.64 14.13
C ARG A 104 12.22 -3.08 12.74
N LEU A 105 11.25 -3.18 11.85
CA LEU A 105 11.27 -2.64 10.51
C LEU A 105 10.21 -1.55 10.40
N ARG A 106 10.61 -0.39 9.88
CA ARG A 106 9.67 0.65 9.46
C ARG A 106 9.49 0.53 7.95
N THR A 107 8.27 0.23 7.54
CA THR A 107 7.90 0.01 6.14
C THR A 107 6.91 1.06 5.69
N SER A 108 7.15 1.67 4.54
CA SER A 108 6.26 2.65 3.92
C SER A 108 6.06 2.35 2.43
N PHE A 109 4.88 2.70 1.92
CA PHE A 109 4.54 2.56 0.51
C PHE A 109 3.32 3.41 0.14
N ASP A 110 3.14 3.59 -1.16
CA ASP A 110 1.96 4.19 -1.76
C ASP A 110 1.02 3.06 -2.19
N MET A 111 -0.24 3.11 -1.73
CA MET A 111 -1.24 2.10 -2.05
C MET A 111 -2.29 2.68 -2.98
N HIS A 112 -2.47 2.08 -4.15
CA HIS A 112 -3.53 2.44 -5.08
C HIS A 112 -4.61 1.36 -5.02
N ALA A 113 -5.79 1.70 -4.51
CA ALA A 113 -6.97 0.85 -4.60
C ALA A 113 -7.69 1.11 -5.92
N LEU A 114 -7.83 0.08 -6.74
CA LEU A 114 -8.54 0.13 -8.02
C LEU A 114 -9.94 -0.44 -7.84
N LEU A 115 -10.92 0.42 -8.04
CA LEU A 115 -12.34 0.14 -7.84
C LEU A 115 -13.07 0.17 -9.17
N ALA A 116 -14.06 -0.71 -9.33
CA ALA A 116 -15.04 -0.57 -10.40
C ALA A 116 -15.81 0.75 -10.21
N LEU A 117 -16.19 1.38 -11.31
CA LEU A 117 -17.04 2.57 -11.25
C LEU A 117 -18.41 2.23 -10.67
N SER A 118 -18.95 3.14 -9.85
CA SER A 118 -20.36 3.07 -9.49
C SER A 118 -21.25 3.37 -10.71
N LYS A 119 -22.53 2.97 -10.63
CA LYS A 119 -23.50 3.26 -11.70
C LYS A 119 -23.57 4.75 -12.03
N GLN A 120 -23.59 5.62 -11.02
CA GLN A 120 -23.65 7.07 -11.22
C GLN A 120 -22.39 7.61 -11.92
N GLU A 121 -21.20 7.14 -11.55
CA GLU A 121 -19.94 7.53 -12.19
C GLU A 121 -19.82 7.01 -13.63
N SER A 122 -20.37 5.84 -13.91
CA SER A 122 -20.39 5.28 -15.27
C SER A 122 -21.27 6.07 -16.23
N LEU A 123 -22.34 6.69 -15.73
CA LEU A 123 -23.30 7.49 -16.51
C LEU A 123 -22.83 8.93 -16.74
N ALA A 124 -21.98 9.46 -15.86
CA ALA A 124 -21.41 10.81 -15.97
C ALA A 124 -20.20 10.90 -16.92
N LYS A 125 -19.86 9.81 -17.60
CA LYS A 125 -18.67 9.72 -18.46
C LYS A 125 -18.92 10.50 -19.77
N PRO A 126 -18.08 11.48 -20.13
CA PRO A 126 -18.15 12.10 -21.45
C PRO A 126 -17.96 11.03 -22.52
N GLU A 127 -18.85 10.98 -23.50
CA GLU A 127 -18.75 10.13 -24.67
C GLU A 127 -17.41 10.44 -25.39
N PRO A 128 -16.59 9.44 -25.75
CA PRO A 128 -15.35 9.70 -26.46
C PRO A 128 -15.68 10.43 -27.77
N ALA A 129 -15.04 11.59 -27.99
CA ALA A 129 -15.24 12.40 -29.17
C ALA A 129 -15.08 11.52 -30.43
N LYS A 130 -16.16 11.40 -31.20
CA LYS A 130 -16.16 10.70 -32.49
C LYS A 130 -15.09 11.33 -33.38
N PRO A 131 -14.20 10.55 -34.04
CA PRO A 131 -13.24 11.12 -34.96
C PRO A 131 -13.98 11.76 -36.13
N GLU A 132 -13.81 13.08 -36.25
CA GLU A 132 -14.35 13.89 -37.34
C GLU A 132 -13.72 13.42 -38.65
N LYS A 133 -14.53 12.82 -39.52
CA LYS A 133 -14.10 12.41 -40.86
C LYS A 133 -13.69 13.67 -41.63
N GLN A 134 -12.38 13.86 -41.82
CA GLN A 134 -11.84 14.85 -42.76
C GLN A 134 -12.39 14.56 -44.17
N LYS A 135 -13.34 15.40 -44.61
CA LYS A 135 -13.69 15.56 -46.02
C LYS A 135 -12.46 16.12 -46.74
N LYS A 136 -11.66 15.26 -47.38
CA LYS A 136 -10.75 15.70 -48.44
C LYS A 136 -11.60 16.18 -49.62
N LYS A 137 -11.55 17.49 -49.89
CA LYS A 137 -11.90 18.06 -51.18
C LYS A 137 -10.74 17.77 -52.15
N SER A 138 -11.03 17.13 -53.26
CA SER A 138 -10.28 17.21 -54.52
C SER A 138 -11.30 17.14 -55.64
#